data_AF-A0A853FNM3-F1
#
_entry.id   AF-A0A853FNM3-F1
#
_cell.length_a   1.000
_cell.length_b   1.000
_cell.length_c   1.000
_cell.angle_alpha   90.00
_cell.angle_beta   90.00
_cell.angle_gamma   90.00
#
_symmetry.space_group_name_H-M   'P 1'
#
loop_
_entity.id
_entity.type
_entity.pdbx_description
1 polymer ?
#
loop_
_entity_poly.entity_id
_entity_poly.type
_entity_poly.pdbx_seq_one_letter_code
_entity_poly.pdbx_strand_id
1 'polypeptide(L)'
;MRFDIVAEPSATLLCRVLGLIAQLDLAAPDMEVQVTASTMQLWLDLPDPGGHAGRILAEKMGRCIGVEAVTLDGAPLALMPA
;
A
#
# COMPACT_ATOMS: atom_id res chain seq x y z
N MET A 1 11.07 -2.50 -3.37
CA MET A 1 9.91 -2.19 -4.24
C MET A 1 9.23 -1.01 -3.63
N ARG A 2 8.97 0.04 -4.40
CA ARG A 2 8.45 1.29 -3.88
C ARG A 2 6.94 1.39 -4.07
N PHE A 3 6.22 1.63 -3.00
CA PHE A 3 4.78 1.89 -3.00
C PHE A 3 4.53 3.34 -2.64
N ASP A 4 3.54 3.93 -3.30
CA ASP A 4 2.90 5.19 -2.90
C ASP A 4 1.39 4.94 -2.82
N ILE A 5 0.81 5.07 -1.64
CA ILE A 5 -0.61 4.84 -1.39
C ILE A 5 -1.21 6.15 -0.90
N VAL A 6 -2.23 6.62 -1.61
CA VAL A 6 -3.05 7.76 -1.22
C VAL A 6 -4.39 7.24 -0.74
N ALA A 7 -4.81 7.66 0.46
CA ALA A 7 -6.01 7.17 1.10
C ALA A 7 -6.64 8.21 2.03
N GLU A 8 -7.87 7.96 2.45
CA GLU A 8 -8.51 8.67 3.56
C GLU A 8 -7.73 8.47 4.88
N PRO A 9 -7.71 9.46 5.79
CA PRO A 9 -7.05 9.35 7.09
C PRO A 9 -7.66 8.25 7.96
N SER A 10 -7.05 7.05 7.95
CA SER A 10 -7.62 5.87 8.61
C SER A 10 -6.56 4.98 9.25
N ALA A 11 -6.61 4.87 10.58
CA ALA A 11 -5.78 3.93 11.32
C ALA A 11 -6.08 2.47 10.91
N THR A 12 -7.33 2.16 10.54
CA THR A 12 -7.71 0.83 10.06
C THR A 12 -6.99 0.49 8.75
N LEU A 13 -6.85 1.44 7.83
CA LEU A 13 -6.11 1.22 6.58
C LEU A 13 -4.63 1.03 6.84
N LEU A 14 -4.02 1.84 7.70
CA LEU A 14 -2.61 1.67 8.09
C LEU A 14 -2.35 0.28 8.69
N CYS A 15 -3.20 -0.16 9.64
CA CYS A 15 -3.09 -1.49 10.22
C CYS A 15 -3.30 -2.60 9.18
N ARG A 16 -4.19 -2.39 8.20
CA ARG A 16 -4.45 -3.38 7.14
C ARG A 16 -3.25 -3.53 6.21
N VAL A 17 -2.57 -2.45 5.85
CA VAL A 17 -1.31 -2.51 5.07
C VAL A 17 -0.28 -3.36 5.81
N LEU A 18 -0.01 -3.03 7.07
CA LEU A 18 0.97 -3.76 7.89
C LEU A 18 0.57 -5.22 8.10
N GLY A 19 -0.71 -5.48 8.33
CA GLY A 19 -1.24 -6.84 8.46
C GLY A 19 -1.08 -7.66 7.18
N LEU A 20 -1.29 -7.06 6.00
CA LEU A 20 -1.09 -7.73 4.72
C LEU A 20 0.38 -8.05 4.46
N ILE A 21 1.29 -7.14 4.80
CA ILE A 21 2.74 -7.37 4.71
C ILE A 21 3.12 -8.59 5.56
N ALA A 22 2.64 -8.65 6.81
CA ALA A 22 2.89 -9.78 7.69
C ALA A 22 2.26 -11.09 7.17
N GLN A 23 1.03 -11.04 6.63
CA GLN A 23 0.35 -12.21 6.05
C GLN A 23 1.08 -12.79 4.83
N LEU A 24 1.81 -11.96 4.09
CA LEU A 24 2.59 -12.36 2.93
C LEU A 24 4.02 -12.80 3.31
N ASP A 25 4.33 -12.88 4.60
CA ASP A 25 5.65 -13.24 5.15
C ASP A 25 6.78 -12.33 4.61
N LEU A 26 6.44 -11.05 4.42
CA LEU A 26 7.39 -10.05 3.93
C LEU A 26 8.15 -9.41 5.09
N ALA A 27 9.39 -9.02 4.82
CA ALA A 27 10.17 -8.21 5.75
C ALA A 27 9.45 -6.89 6.05
N ALA A 28 9.72 -6.34 7.23
CA ALA A 28 9.24 -5.02 7.59
C ALA A 28 9.72 -3.99 6.55
N PRO A 29 8.84 -3.12 6.03
CA PRO A 29 9.22 -2.09 5.08
C PRO A 29 9.91 -0.91 5.78
N ASP A 30 10.73 -0.19 5.05
CA ASP A 30 10.99 1.20 5.37
C ASP A 30 9.72 1.99 5.01
N MET A 31 9.16 2.71 5.98
CA MET A 31 7.84 3.33 5.83
C MET A 31 7.83 4.77 6.33
N GLU A 32 7.27 5.65 5.52
CA GLU A 32 6.90 7.01 5.91
C GLU A 32 5.39 7.17 5.75
N VAL A 33 4.75 7.79 6.75
CA VAL A 33 3.32 8.05 6.75
C VAL A 33 3.12 9.53 7.04
N GLN A 34 2.50 10.23 6.11
CA GLN A 34 2.07 11.60 6.29
C GLN A 34 0.55 11.66 6.34
N VAL A 35 0.02 12.33 7.37
CA VAL A 35 -1.43 12.47 7.57
C VAL A 35 -1.78 13.95 7.61
N THR A 36 -2.79 14.33 6.85
CA THR A 36 -3.46 15.62 6.87
C THR A 36 -4.93 15.44 7.30
N ALA A 37 -5.69 16.54 7.39
CA ALA A 37 -7.10 16.47 7.77
C ALA A 37 -7.97 15.67 6.78
N SER A 38 -7.59 15.61 5.49
CA SER A 38 -8.38 14.99 4.42
C SER A 38 -7.71 13.79 3.78
N THR A 39 -6.40 13.61 3.95
CA THR A 39 -5.62 12.63 3.19
C THR A 39 -4.50 12.05 4.04
N MET A 40 -4.28 10.75 3.90
CA MET A 40 -3.12 10.01 4.37
C MET A 40 -2.32 9.49 3.18
N GLN A 41 -1.03 9.75 3.17
CA GLN A 41 -0.09 9.25 2.18
C GLN A 41 0.90 8.30 2.85
N LEU A 42 1.09 7.12 2.26
CA LEU A 42 2.05 6.13 2.71
C LEU A 42 3.08 5.90 1.62
N TRP A 43 4.35 6.03 1.99
CA TRP A 43 5.48 5.57 1.18
C TRP A 43 6.09 4.36 1.84
N LEU A 44 6.22 3.27 1.08
CA LEU A 44 6.81 2.03 1.56
C LEU A 44 7.91 1.61 0.61
N ASP A 45 9.07 1.22 1.15
CA ASP A 45 10.04 0.41 0.41
C ASP A 45 10.09 -0.99 1.02
N LEU A 46 9.78 -1.97 0.17
CA LEU A 46 9.61 -3.36 0.55
C LEU A 46 10.65 -4.25 -0.14
N PRO A 47 11.49 -4.98 0.63
CA PRO A 47 12.42 -5.95 0.06
C PRO A 47 11.65 -7.19 -0.41
N ASP A 48 11.32 -7.25 -1.70
CA ASP A 48 10.70 -8.40 -2.36
C ASP A 48 11.47 -8.77 -3.63
N PRO A 49 12.48 -9.65 -3.54
CA PRO A 49 13.32 -10.04 -4.68
C PRO A 49 12.56 -10.70 -5.84
N GLY A 50 11.36 -11.23 -5.58
CA GLY A 50 10.52 -11.87 -6.59
C GLY A 50 9.36 -11.00 -7.09
N GLY A 51 9.07 -9.90 -6.40
CA GLY A 51 8.04 -8.90 -6.73
C GLY A 51 6.59 -9.38 -6.72
N HIS A 52 6.35 -10.67 -6.53
CA HIS A 52 5.01 -11.27 -6.61
C HIS A 52 4.15 -10.90 -5.40
N ALA A 53 4.72 -10.98 -4.21
CA ALA A 53 4.03 -10.66 -2.97
C ALA A 53 3.76 -9.15 -2.88
N GLY A 54 4.70 -8.32 -3.31
CA GLY A 54 4.52 -6.88 -3.46
C GLY A 54 3.38 -6.53 -4.42
N ARG A 55 3.25 -7.24 -5.54
CA ARG A 55 2.13 -7.05 -6.47
C ARG A 55 0.78 -7.44 -5.85
N ILE A 56 0.71 -8.55 -5.12
CA ILE A 56 -0.50 -8.96 -4.39
C ILE A 56 -0.90 -7.91 -3.35
N LEU A 57 0.07 -7.37 -2.60
CA LEU A 57 -0.17 -6.27 -1.66
C LEU A 57 -0.78 -5.07 -2.37
N ALA A 58 -0.19 -4.63 -3.49
CA ALA A 58 -0.66 -3.48 -4.26
C ALA A 58 -2.11 -3.68 -4.76
N GLU A 59 -2.40 -4.86 -5.34
CA GLU A 59 -3.72 -5.20 -5.86
C GLU A 59 -4.77 -5.27 -4.75
N LYS A 60 -4.42 -5.81 -3.57
CA LYS A 60 -5.32 -5.85 -2.41
C LYS A 60 -5.57 -4.46 -1.84
N MET A 61 -4.54 -3.62 -1.77
CA MET A 61 -4.69 -2.25 -1.28
C MET A 61 -5.53 -1.40 -2.21
N GLY A 62 -5.38 -1.54 -3.53
CA GLY A 62 -6.21 -0.84 -4.50
C GLY A 62 -7.72 -1.16 -4.39
N ARG A 63 -8.09 -2.30 -3.77
CA ARG A 63 -9.49 -2.69 -3.55
C ARG A 63 -10.01 -2.30 -2.16
N CYS A 64 -9.20 -1.66 -1.31
CA CYS A 64 -9.63 -1.26 0.02
C CYS A 64 -10.50 0.00 -0.04
N ILE A 65 -11.61 0.00 0.70
CA ILE A 65 -12.45 1.20 0.88
C ILE A 65 -11.61 2.30 1.51
N GLY A 66 -11.69 3.51 0.96
CA GLY A 66 -10.93 4.67 1.40
C GLY A 66 -9.51 4.74 0.82
N VAL A 67 -9.08 3.81 -0.03
CA VAL A 67 -7.87 3.98 -0.85
C VAL A 67 -8.25 4.65 -2.16
N GLU A 68 -7.57 5.75 -2.46
CA GLU A 68 -7.81 6.57 -3.65
C GLU A 68 -6.89 6.15 -4.80
N ALA A 69 -5.62 5.89 -4.48
CA ALA A 69 -4.62 5.50 -5.47
C ALA A 69 -3.55 4.60 -4.86
N VAL A 70 -3.03 3.68 -5.69
CA VAL A 70 -1.84 2.88 -5.39
C VAL A 70 -0.90 2.96 -6.59
N THR A 71 0.34 3.37 -6.34
CA THR A 71 1.43 3.38 -7.31
C THR A 71 2.49 2.38 -6.88
N LEU A 72 2.96 1.55 -7.80
CA LEU A 72 4.01 0.56 -7.58
C LEU A 72 5.18 0.85 -8.53
N ASP A 73 6.37 1.07 -7.97
CA ASP A 73 7.60 1.41 -8.69
C ASP A 73 7.41 2.55 -9.71
N GLY A 74 6.57 3.53 -9.36
CA GLY A 74 6.25 4.70 -10.20
C GLY A 74 5.14 4.47 -11.23
N ALA A 75 4.58 3.26 -11.34
CA ALA A 75 3.45 2.95 -12.21
C ALA A 75 2.14 2.87 -11.42
N PRO A 76 1.08 3.60 -11.81
CA PRO A 76 -0.22 3.46 -11.16
C PRO A 76 -0.77 2.04 -11.40
N LEU A 77 -1.30 1.41 -10.35
CA LEU A 77 -2.10 0.20 -10.55
C LEU A 77 -3.42 0.59 -11.21
N ALA A 78 -3.70 0.00 -12.37
CA ALA A 78 -5.03 0.12 -12.96
C ALA A 78 -6.05 -0.53 -12.02
N LEU A 79 -6.79 0.29 -11.29
CA LEU A 79 -7.93 -0.14 -10.48
C LEU A 79 -8.99 -0.64 -11.45
N MET A 80 -9.04 -1.96 -11.70
CA MET A 80 -10.16 -2.54 -12.44
C MET A 80 -11.43 -2.33 -11.61
N PRO A 81 -12.50 -1.73 -12.18
CA PRO A 81 -13.75 -1.60 -11.46
C PRO A 81 -14.26 -3.00 -11.08
N ALA A 82 -14.72 -3.11 -9.83
CA ALA A 82 -15.27 -4.33 -9.26
C ALA A 82 -16.56 -4.76 -9.96
#